data_AF-A0A7C1S840-F1
#
_entry.id   AF-A0A7C1S840-F1
#
_cell.length_a   1.000
_cell.length_b   1.000
_cell.length_c   1.000
_cell.angle_alpha   90.00
_cell.angle_beta   90.00
_cell.angle_gamma   90.00
#
_symmetry.space_group_name_H-M   'P 1'
#
loop_
_entity.id
_entity.type
_entity.pdbx_description
1 polymer ?
#
loop_
_entity_poly.entity_id
_entity_poly.type
_entity_poly.pdbx_seq_one_letter_code
_entity_poly.pdbx_strand_id
1 'polypeptide(L)'
;KLLNGAFVATAWASSVATLAAREYRVVIQDEIDKPGYYIISREAGPISLARERSETFFSRKHALLSTPTHETGNIWQEFLRCLRTYYFHVQCPSCRVYQPLVWSYEYAAGFKKEEYVDHKGKTRHLGRVVWGGGREASHSQIQDAGYECGTCKKVWTTIKKNHAVEKGKMVVKKKGLKRKIGYHLNRLYSLLGQSGNIAKMVDNFLTCLASGDPKLLQGVVNSSFAEPWKTYTVERSEDSILELRDTRPRGQVPSGDVVSCVLGSVDTQKDGFFYEVRAWGYGMNLESWQIRADYVTTFEALEKIFFQDEYLDIDGKIYVVRMVGIDSQGSPAGGYNTSQVYDWARKNRGRVIPIKGEQRRGMTQSIVWGRIDSYPGTNKPIPGGIKLLRVNTKYFKDILSSKLMVDKDDPGAWHMHSECKIDWARQMTVEYVDEEGLWQCPPGKPNHAWDVSVYQLAIADVVGVQFSKKEPLGNGGGKKPKKKSTKRARW
;
A
#
# COMPACT_ATOMS: atom_id res chain seq x y z
N LYS A 1 -1.37 11.96 -48.76
CA LYS A 1 -0.53 10.86 -49.28
C LYS A 1 0.82 11.44 -49.63
N LEU A 2 1.91 10.76 -49.30
CA LEU A 2 3.26 11.11 -49.70
C LEU A 2 3.48 10.76 -51.18
N LEU A 3 4.54 11.31 -51.79
CA LEU A 3 4.85 11.12 -53.21
C LEU A 3 5.03 9.64 -53.62
N ASN A 4 5.43 8.79 -52.68
CA ASN A 4 5.57 7.34 -52.88
C ASN A 4 4.26 6.56 -52.66
N GLY A 5 3.12 7.23 -52.55
CA GLY A 5 1.82 6.62 -52.29
C GLY A 5 1.56 6.24 -50.82
N ALA A 6 2.55 6.40 -49.93
CA ALA A 6 2.35 6.14 -48.51
C ALA A 6 1.34 7.12 -47.90
N PHE A 7 0.67 6.68 -46.84
CA PHE A 7 -0.34 7.47 -46.14
C PHE A 7 -0.04 7.45 -44.64
N VAL A 8 -0.16 8.61 -44.03
CA VAL A 8 -0.02 8.80 -42.59
C VAL A 8 -1.36 9.30 -42.07
N ALA A 9 -1.83 8.69 -40.99
CA ALA A 9 -3.01 9.13 -40.26
C ALA A 9 -2.68 9.25 -38.79
N THR A 10 -3.35 10.18 -38.12
CA THR A 10 -3.28 10.40 -36.69
C THR A 10 -4.65 10.10 -36.09
N ALA A 11 -4.66 9.41 -34.95
CA ALA A 11 -5.87 9.10 -34.21
C ALA A 11 -5.64 9.36 -32.73
N TRP A 12 -6.71 9.67 -32.01
CA TRP A 12 -6.68 9.83 -30.57
C TRP A 12 -7.02 8.50 -29.89
N ALA A 13 -6.24 8.11 -28.89
CA ALA A 13 -6.48 6.86 -28.13
C ALA A 13 -7.89 6.79 -27.53
N SER A 14 -8.49 7.94 -27.23
CA SER A 14 -9.85 8.09 -26.71
C SER A 14 -10.97 7.91 -27.73
N SER A 15 -10.65 7.84 -29.03
CA SER A 15 -11.64 7.72 -30.09
C SER A 15 -11.63 6.32 -30.70
N VAL A 16 -12.40 5.41 -30.09
CA VAL A 16 -12.58 4.03 -30.54
C VAL A 16 -12.99 3.94 -32.01
N ALA A 17 -13.95 4.78 -32.43
CA ALA A 17 -14.43 4.82 -33.82
C ALA A 17 -13.31 5.19 -34.82
N THR A 18 -12.45 6.15 -34.47
CA THR A 18 -11.33 6.56 -35.33
C THR A 18 -10.25 5.49 -35.40
N LEU A 19 -9.99 4.81 -34.26
CA LEU A 19 -9.04 3.71 -34.20
C LEU A 19 -9.49 2.49 -34.99
N ALA A 20 -10.80 2.22 -35.07
CA ALA A 20 -11.36 1.05 -35.75
C ALA A 20 -11.48 1.20 -37.28
N ALA A 21 -11.35 2.42 -37.83
CA ALA A 21 -11.82 2.71 -39.17
C ALA A 21 -10.99 2.12 -40.34
N ARG A 22 -9.68 1.90 -40.16
CA ARG A 22 -8.78 1.50 -41.26
C ARG A 22 -7.63 0.60 -40.81
N GLU A 23 -7.10 -0.14 -41.77
CA GLU A 23 -5.94 -1.01 -41.58
C GLU A 23 -4.62 -0.27 -41.84
N TYR A 24 -3.59 -0.57 -41.05
CA TYR A 24 -2.27 0.06 -41.11
C TYR A 24 -1.14 -0.95 -40.86
N ARG A 25 -0.19 -1.04 -41.80
CA ARG A 25 1.01 -1.91 -41.65
C ARG A 25 1.93 -1.49 -40.50
N VAL A 26 2.06 -0.18 -40.27
CA VAL A 26 2.92 0.39 -39.23
C VAL A 26 2.05 1.20 -38.28
N VAL A 27 2.04 0.82 -37.01
CA VAL A 27 1.27 1.50 -35.97
C VAL A 27 2.22 2.00 -34.90
N ILE A 28 2.24 3.32 -34.70
CA ILE A 28 3.03 3.97 -33.67
C ILE A 28 2.04 4.48 -32.62
N GLN A 29 2.21 4.03 -31.39
CA GLN A 29 1.42 4.44 -30.25
C GLN A 29 2.32 5.25 -29.35
N ASP A 30 2.11 6.56 -29.37
CA ASP A 30 2.88 7.51 -28.58
C ASP A 30 2.15 7.84 -27.28
N GLU A 31 2.94 8.10 -26.24
CA GLU A 31 2.52 8.38 -24.87
C GLU A 31 1.45 7.43 -24.31
N ILE A 32 1.70 6.13 -24.41
CA ILE A 32 0.74 5.07 -24.05
C ILE A 32 0.37 4.97 -22.56
N ASP A 33 1.06 5.70 -21.68
CA ASP A 33 0.72 5.82 -20.26
C ASP A 33 -0.18 7.05 -19.97
N LYS A 34 -0.65 7.78 -20.97
CA LYS A 34 -1.61 8.88 -20.78
C LYS A 34 -3.05 8.38 -20.56
N PRO A 35 -3.91 9.15 -19.87
CA PRO A 35 -5.29 8.76 -19.54
C PRO A 35 -6.14 8.29 -20.73
N GLY A 36 -5.89 8.82 -21.93
CA GLY A 36 -6.60 8.41 -23.15
C GLY A 36 -6.45 6.93 -23.50
N TYR A 37 -5.43 6.24 -22.99
CA TYR A 37 -5.23 4.80 -23.19
C TYR A 37 -5.88 3.92 -22.11
N TYR A 38 -6.42 4.52 -21.05
CA TYR A 38 -7.08 3.82 -19.94
C TYR A 38 -8.61 3.97 -19.96
N ILE A 39 -9.18 4.47 -21.07
CA ILE A 39 -10.62 4.66 -21.18
C ILE A 39 -11.34 3.31 -21.12
N ILE A 40 -12.27 3.19 -20.17
CA ILE A 40 -13.15 2.04 -20.02
C ILE A 40 -14.21 2.14 -21.12
N SER A 41 -14.20 1.19 -22.05
CA SER A 41 -15.20 1.05 -23.10
C SER A 41 -15.83 -0.35 -23.06
N ARG A 42 -16.90 -0.57 -23.84
CA ARG A 42 -17.48 -1.91 -24.05
C ARG A 42 -16.65 -2.78 -25.01
N GLU A 43 -15.60 -2.22 -25.60
CA GLU A 43 -14.68 -2.88 -26.54
C GLU A 43 -13.32 -3.16 -25.89
N ALA A 44 -12.40 -3.78 -26.64
CA ALA A 44 -11.03 -3.97 -26.18
C ALA A 44 -10.32 -2.62 -25.92
N GLY A 45 -9.30 -2.64 -25.06
CA GLY A 45 -8.54 -1.42 -24.73
C GLY A 45 -7.86 -0.79 -25.96
N PRO A 46 -7.61 0.54 -25.96
CA PRO A 46 -7.06 1.27 -27.12
C PRO A 46 -5.80 0.67 -27.73
N ILE A 47 -4.90 0.12 -26.89
CA ILE A 47 -3.64 -0.52 -27.36
C ILE A 47 -3.93 -1.77 -28.18
N SER A 48 -4.92 -2.57 -27.78
CA SER A 48 -5.32 -3.78 -28.48
C SER A 48 -6.02 -3.45 -29.79
N LEU A 49 -6.95 -2.49 -29.79
CA LEU A 49 -7.63 -2.02 -31.00
C LEU A 49 -6.64 -1.50 -32.05
N ALA A 50 -5.64 -0.72 -31.61
CA ALA A 50 -4.58 -0.24 -32.48
C ALA A 50 -3.71 -1.39 -33.05
N ARG A 51 -3.51 -2.47 -32.29
CA ARG A 51 -2.76 -3.65 -32.76
C ARG A 51 -3.50 -4.41 -33.85
N GLU A 52 -4.80 -4.59 -33.69
CA GLU A 52 -5.68 -5.27 -34.65
C GLU A 52 -5.63 -4.64 -36.06
N ARG A 53 -5.39 -3.33 -36.15
CA ARG A 53 -5.32 -2.63 -37.46
C ARG A 53 -4.23 -3.13 -38.38
N SER A 54 -3.27 -3.87 -37.85
CA SER A 54 -2.15 -4.38 -38.61
C SER A 54 -2.26 -5.86 -38.97
N GLU A 55 -3.34 -6.54 -38.59
CA GLU A 55 -3.49 -8.00 -38.71
C GLU A 55 -3.45 -8.50 -40.15
N THR A 56 -3.96 -7.71 -41.09
CA THR A 56 -3.94 -8.04 -42.53
C THR A 56 -2.53 -8.02 -43.12
N PHE A 57 -1.53 -7.51 -42.41
CA PHE A 57 -0.15 -7.39 -42.89
C PHE A 57 0.80 -8.38 -42.19
N PHE A 58 1.33 -9.35 -42.93
CA PHE A 58 2.40 -10.24 -42.45
C PHE A 58 3.65 -9.49 -41.97
N SER A 59 4.00 -8.38 -42.61
CA SER A 59 5.17 -7.55 -42.31
C SER A 59 4.88 -6.38 -41.37
N ARG A 60 3.87 -6.50 -40.50
CA ARG A 60 3.45 -5.45 -39.57
C ARG A 60 4.56 -5.01 -38.61
N LYS A 61 4.51 -3.73 -38.19
CA LYS A 61 5.38 -3.17 -37.16
C LYS A 61 4.58 -2.35 -36.15
N HIS A 62 4.89 -2.55 -34.86
CA HIS A 62 4.39 -1.71 -33.76
C HIS A 62 5.54 -1.01 -33.08
N ALA A 63 5.37 0.29 -32.81
CA ALA A 63 6.22 1.04 -31.89
C ALA A 63 5.33 1.58 -30.76
N LEU A 64 5.75 1.36 -29.51
CA LEU A 64 5.07 1.87 -28.33
C LEU A 64 6.09 2.72 -27.58
N LEU A 65 5.75 3.97 -27.32
CA LEU A 65 6.62 4.99 -26.74
C LEU A 65 5.88 5.64 -25.58
N SER A 66 6.52 5.80 -24.43
CA SER A 66 6.02 6.63 -23.33
C SER A 66 7.07 6.73 -22.23
N THR A 67 6.83 7.63 -21.27
CA THR A 67 7.48 7.59 -19.96
C THR A 67 6.65 6.71 -19.02
N PRO A 68 7.27 5.80 -18.24
CA PRO A 68 6.51 4.95 -17.32
C PRO A 68 5.89 5.80 -16.22
N THR A 69 4.62 5.55 -15.90
CA THR A 69 3.95 6.18 -14.74
C THR A 69 4.10 5.33 -13.48
N HIS A 70 3.61 4.10 -13.53
CA HIS A 70 3.61 3.15 -12.40
C HIS A 70 4.17 1.81 -12.83
N GLU A 71 4.46 0.95 -11.85
CA GLU A 71 4.88 -0.43 -12.14
C GLU A 71 3.80 -1.21 -12.89
N THR A 72 2.53 -0.83 -12.75
CA THR A 72 1.39 -1.39 -13.49
C THR A 72 1.07 -0.66 -14.80
N GLY A 73 1.77 0.44 -15.10
CA GLY A 73 1.55 1.26 -16.30
C GLY A 73 1.80 0.50 -17.61
N ASN A 74 1.10 0.91 -18.68
CA ASN A 74 1.11 0.22 -19.97
C ASN A 74 2.53 0.02 -20.54
N ILE A 75 3.34 1.08 -20.60
CA ILE A 75 4.68 1.03 -21.20
C ILE A 75 5.63 0.16 -20.38
N TRP A 76 5.54 0.22 -19.05
CA TRP A 76 6.39 -0.58 -18.18
C TRP A 76 6.06 -2.06 -18.32
N GLN A 77 4.77 -2.41 -18.31
CA GLN A 77 4.31 -3.78 -18.54
C GLN A 77 4.70 -4.31 -19.93
N GLU A 78 4.56 -3.49 -20.98
CA GLU A 78 5.00 -3.86 -22.34
C GLU A 78 6.53 -4.02 -22.43
N PHE A 79 7.30 -3.18 -21.74
CA PHE A 79 8.75 -3.31 -21.63
C PHE A 79 9.16 -4.61 -20.92
N LEU A 80 8.54 -4.96 -19.79
CA LEU A 80 8.81 -6.20 -19.06
C LEU A 80 8.47 -7.45 -19.89
N ARG A 81 7.40 -7.38 -20.69
CA ARG A 81 6.95 -8.44 -21.62
C ARG A 81 7.85 -8.58 -22.84
N CYS A 82 8.75 -7.64 -23.12
CA CYS A 82 9.70 -7.77 -24.22
C CYS A 82 10.57 -9.02 -24.03
N LEU A 83 10.81 -9.75 -25.12
CA LEU A 83 11.65 -10.94 -25.11
C LEU A 83 13.13 -10.56 -25.07
N ARG A 84 13.46 -9.40 -25.63
CA ARG A 84 14.80 -8.84 -25.66
C ARG A 84 14.76 -7.38 -25.24
N THR A 85 15.60 -6.98 -24.30
CA THR A 85 15.67 -5.60 -23.83
C THR A 85 17.08 -5.05 -23.93
N TYR A 86 17.17 -3.77 -24.20
CA TYR A 86 18.42 -3.03 -24.36
C TYR A 86 18.44 -1.84 -23.40
N TYR A 87 19.59 -1.64 -22.79
CA TYR A 87 19.92 -0.43 -22.03
C TYR A 87 21.07 0.29 -22.73
N PHE A 88 21.02 1.61 -22.79
CA PHE A 88 22.12 2.38 -23.35
C PHE A 88 23.28 2.45 -22.35
N HIS A 89 24.48 2.05 -22.75
CA HIS A 89 25.66 2.13 -21.91
C HIS A 89 26.65 3.14 -22.49
N VAL A 90 27.28 3.91 -21.62
CA VAL A 90 28.29 4.91 -21.97
C VAL A 90 29.67 4.50 -21.44
N GLN A 91 30.72 4.89 -22.16
CA GLN A 91 32.09 4.57 -21.76
C GLN A 91 32.58 5.53 -20.68
N CYS A 92 33.06 5.01 -19.55
CA CYS A 92 33.72 5.83 -18.55
C CYS A 92 34.94 6.56 -19.13
N PRO A 93 35.05 7.89 -19.00
CA PRO A 93 36.23 8.63 -19.47
C PRO A 93 37.54 8.23 -18.80
N SER A 94 37.48 7.68 -17.57
CA SER A 94 38.65 7.28 -16.80
C SER A 94 39.02 5.80 -16.95
N CYS A 95 38.11 4.88 -16.63
CA CYS A 95 38.42 3.44 -16.63
C CYS A 95 37.99 2.72 -17.91
N ARG A 96 37.36 3.42 -18.86
CA ARG A 96 36.89 2.89 -20.17
C ARG A 96 35.86 1.76 -20.10
N VAL A 97 35.36 1.44 -18.90
CA VAL A 97 34.26 0.49 -18.70
C VAL A 97 32.95 1.11 -19.16
N TYR A 98 32.15 0.33 -19.89
CA TYR A 98 30.81 0.72 -20.31
C TYR A 98 29.80 0.46 -19.18
N GLN A 99 29.03 1.46 -18.80
CA GLN A 99 28.00 1.38 -17.77
C GLN A 99 26.71 2.08 -18.20
N PRO A 100 25.53 1.62 -17.74
CA PRO A 100 24.34 2.43 -17.82
C PRO A 100 24.47 3.66 -16.89
N LEU A 101 23.83 4.75 -17.28
CA LEU A 101 23.61 5.92 -16.43
C LEU A 101 22.29 5.76 -15.67
N VAL A 102 22.34 5.75 -14.34
CA VAL A 102 21.16 5.72 -13.46
C VAL A 102 21.21 6.88 -12.48
N TRP A 103 20.04 7.32 -11.99
CA TRP A 103 19.99 8.45 -11.06
C TRP A 103 20.55 8.08 -9.69
N SER A 104 19.92 7.10 -9.04
CA SER A 104 20.34 6.51 -7.78
C SER A 104 20.02 5.01 -7.81
N TYR A 105 20.44 4.27 -6.79
CA TYR A 105 20.12 2.85 -6.67
C TYR A 105 18.63 2.61 -6.35
N GLU A 106 18.00 3.55 -5.65
CA GLU A 106 16.58 3.53 -5.30
C GLU A 106 15.68 3.58 -6.55
N TYR A 107 16.05 4.43 -7.52
CA TYR A 107 15.36 4.63 -8.79
C TYR A 107 16.09 3.91 -9.93
N ALA A 108 16.28 2.59 -9.80
CA ALA A 108 16.91 1.75 -10.81
C ALA A 108 16.22 0.38 -10.92
N ALA A 109 14.91 0.35 -11.17
CA ALA A 109 14.08 -0.87 -11.08
C ALA A 109 14.53 -1.99 -12.04
N GLY A 110 15.21 -1.63 -13.14
CA GLY A 110 15.80 -2.58 -14.09
C GLY A 110 17.02 -3.37 -13.59
N PHE A 111 17.53 -3.05 -12.39
CA PHE A 111 18.76 -3.60 -11.84
C PHE A 111 18.53 -4.18 -10.44
N LYS A 112 19.21 -5.28 -10.14
CA LYS A 112 19.15 -5.95 -8.82
C LYS A 112 20.50 -5.80 -8.13
N LYS A 113 20.50 -5.66 -6.81
CA LYS A 113 21.72 -5.61 -5.98
C LYS A 113 22.73 -4.53 -6.42
N GLU A 114 22.25 -3.41 -6.96
CA GLU A 114 23.10 -2.31 -7.43
C GLU A 114 24.12 -2.72 -8.51
N GLU A 115 23.84 -3.80 -9.24
CA GLU A 115 24.75 -4.41 -10.20
C GLU A 115 24.18 -4.49 -11.61
N TYR A 116 25.07 -4.45 -12.59
CA TYR A 116 24.75 -4.67 -13.99
C TYR A 116 25.78 -5.58 -14.66
N VAL A 117 25.36 -6.22 -15.75
CA VAL A 117 26.26 -7.01 -16.61
C VAL A 117 26.71 -6.12 -17.76
N ASP A 118 28.02 -5.95 -17.90
CA ASP A 118 28.59 -5.13 -18.96
C ASP A 118 28.51 -5.81 -20.35
N HIS A 119 28.90 -5.08 -21.40
CA HIS A 119 28.90 -5.60 -22.76
C HIS A 119 29.86 -6.79 -23.01
N LYS A 120 30.77 -7.06 -22.07
CA LYS A 120 31.67 -8.22 -22.09
C LYS A 120 31.14 -9.38 -21.23
N GLY A 121 29.96 -9.24 -20.62
CA GLY A 121 29.37 -10.26 -19.76
C GLY A 121 29.87 -10.24 -18.31
N LYS A 122 30.64 -9.23 -17.89
CA LYS A 122 31.14 -9.11 -16.52
C LYS A 122 30.17 -8.34 -15.64
N THR A 123 29.86 -8.86 -14.46
CA THR A 123 29.08 -8.16 -13.43
C THR A 123 29.90 -7.02 -12.81
N ARG A 124 29.27 -5.85 -12.64
CA ARG A 124 29.88 -4.63 -12.10
C ARG A 124 28.85 -3.82 -11.33
N HIS A 125 29.33 -2.99 -10.41
CA HIS A 125 28.48 -2.04 -9.68
C HIS A 125 28.02 -0.88 -10.57
N LEU A 126 26.79 -0.44 -10.35
CA LEU A 126 26.19 0.73 -10.97
C LEU A 126 26.89 2.01 -10.51
N GLY A 127 26.97 2.98 -11.43
CA GLY A 127 27.25 4.36 -11.08
C GLY A 127 25.98 5.08 -10.62
N ARG A 128 26.11 6.34 -10.21
CA ARG A 128 24.97 7.17 -9.79
C ARG A 128 25.30 8.66 -9.88
N VAL A 129 24.29 9.51 -9.80
CA VAL A 129 24.47 10.93 -9.59
C VAL A 129 24.86 11.19 -8.13
N VAL A 130 25.82 12.10 -7.91
CA VAL A 130 26.34 12.49 -6.60
C VAL A 130 26.47 14.01 -6.50
N TRP A 131 26.21 14.55 -5.31
CA TRP A 131 26.39 15.96 -4.97
C TRP A 131 26.67 16.09 -3.46
N GLY A 132 27.23 17.23 -3.05
CA GLY A 132 27.50 17.53 -1.64
C GLY A 132 26.27 18.10 -0.91
N GLY A 133 26.22 17.99 0.43
CA GLY A 133 25.17 18.63 1.25
C GLY A 133 23.82 17.91 1.31
N GLY A 134 23.64 16.81 0.57
CA GLY A 134 22.45 15.96 0.70
C GLY A 134 21.15 16.71 0.38
N ARG A 135 20.15 16.60 1.26
CA ARG A 135 18.83 17.25 1.07
C ARG A 135 18.87 18.78 1.25
N GLU A 136 19.86 19.28 1.99
CA GLU A 136 20.04 20.70 2.31
C GLU A 136 21.21 21.31 1.52
N ALA A 137 21.51 20.74 0.35
CA ALA A 137 22.63 21.17 -0.47
C ALA A 137 22.50 22.65 -0.86
N SER A 138 23.57 23.41 -0.64
CA SER A 138 23.66 24.80 -1.11
C SER A 138 23.75 24.86 -2.63
N HIS A 139 23.43 26.02 -3.21
CA HIS A 139 23.50 26.22 -4.66
C HIS A 139 24.88 25.86 -5.24
N SER A 140 25.97 26.20 -4.55
CA SER A 140 27.32 25.83 -4.99
C SER A 140 27.53 24.31 -5.04
N GLN A 141 27.06 23.59 -4.01
CA GLN A 141 27.19 22.13 -3.95
C GLN A 141 26.36 21.42 -5.02
N ILE A 142 25.23 22.03 -5.44
CA ILE A 142 24.40 21.55 -6.55
C ILE A 142 25.12 21.77 -7.89
N GLN A 143 25.81 22.91 -8.09
CA GLN A 143 26.59 23.15 -9.30
C GLN A 143 27.75 22.17 -9.46
N ASP A 144 28.32 21.71 -8.35
CA ASP A 144 29.38 20.69 -8.33
C ASP A 144 28.86 19.24 -8.48
N ALA A 145 27.55 19.06 -8.68
CA ALA A 145 26.97 17.74 -8.90
C ALA A 145 27.57 17.05 -10.14
N GLY A 146 27.76 15.74 -10.03
CA GLY A 146 28.36 14.94 -11.07
C GLY A 146 27.87 13.49 -11.09
N TYR A 147 28.39 12.72 -12.03
CA TYR A 147 28.10 11.30 -12.16
C TYR A 147 29.28 10.46 -11.66
N GLU A 148 29.11 9.70 -10.58
CA GLU A 148 30.10 8.77 -10.05
C GLU A 148 30.09 7.46 -10.86
N CYS A 149 31.26 7.02 -11.34
CA CYS A 149 31.37 5.72 -11.98
C CYS A 149 31.30 4.56 -10.97
N GLY A 150 30.46 3.57 -11.22
CA GLY A 150 30.31 2.41 -10.33
C GLY A 150 31.56 1.54 -10.21
N THR A 151 32.43 1.54 -11.22
CA THR A 151 33.66 0.73 -11.23
C THR A 151 34.86 1.45 -10.63
N CYS A 152 35.17 2.67 -11.06
CA CYS A 152 36.38 3.39 -10.63
C CYS A 152 36.12 4.55 -9.68
N LYS A 153 34.86 4.82 -9.33
CA LYS A 153 34.43 5.86 -8.37
C LYS A 153 34.83 7.30 -8.72
N LYS A 154 35.44 7.54 -9.87
CA LYS A 154 35.70 8.90 -10.37
C LYS A 154 34.40 9.57 -10.81
N VAL A 155 34.24 10.83 -10.40
CA VAL A 155 33.07 11.67 -10.69
C VAL A 155 33.26 12.42 -12.01
N TRP A 156 32.19 12.47 -12.82
CA TRP A 156 32.16 13.10 -14.13
C TRP A 156 31.32 14.37 -14.07
N THR A 157 31.83 15.44 -14.66
CA THR A 157 31.03 16.63 -14.94
C THR A 157 30.01 16.35 -16.04
N THR A 158 28.99 17.19 -16.16
CA THR A 158 28.01 17.14 -17.26
C THR A 158 28.68 17.07 -18.64
N ILE A 159 29.77 17.82 -18.85
CA ILE A 159 30.53 17.82 -20.11
C ILE A 159 31.16 16.45 -20.38
N LYS A 160 31.86 15.88 -19.39
CA LYS A 160 32.46 14.54 -19.51
C LYS A 160 31.41 13.46 -19.74
N LYS A 161 30.25 13.59 -19.09
CA LYS A 161 29.09 12.72 -19.28
C LYS A 161 28.55 12.84 -20.70
N ASN A 162 28.37 14.03 -21.25
CA ASN A 162 27.88 14.23 -22.62
C ASN A 162 28.81 13.59 -23.66
N HIS A 163 30.13 13.79 -23.53
CA HIS A 163 31.09 13.10 -24.40
C HIS A 163 31.07 11.57 -24.26
N ALA A 164 30.76 11.05 -23.07
CA ALA A 164 30.58 9.62 -22.87
C ALA A 164 29.31 9.09 -23.56
N VAL A 165 28.23 9.88 -23.55
CA VAL A 165 26.96 9.57 -24.22
C VAL A 165 27.11 9.48 -25.74
N GLU A 166 27.86 10.41 -26.35
CA GLU A 166 28.17 10.38 -27.80
C GLU A 166 28.84 9.08 -28.24
N LYS A 167 29.59 8.43 -27.34
CA LYS A 167 30.31 7.16 -27.57
C LYS A 167 29.58 5.93 -27.01
N GLY A 168 28.33 6.13 -26.57
CA GLY A 168 27.51 5.09 -25.98
C GLY A 168 26.99 4.09 -27.00
N LYS A 169 26.50 2.96 -26.52
CA LYS A 169 25.93 1.89 -27.35
C LYS A 169 24.82 1.15 -26.62
N MET A 170 23.88 0.59 -27.37
CA MET A 170 22.84 -0.29 -26.84
C MET A 170 23.45 -1.64 -26.43
N VAL A 171 23.28 -2.01 -25.16
CA VAL A 171 23.75 -3.28 -24.60
C VAL A 171 22.55 -4.14 -24.23
N VAL A 172 22.59 -5.42 -24.61
CA VAL A 172 21.51 -6.37 -24.32
C VAL A 172 21.47 -6.67 -22.83
N LYS A 173 20.33 -6.44 -22.19
CA LYS A 173 20.05 -6.82 -20.80
C LYS A 173 19.36 -8.18 -20.73
N LYS A 174 18.19 -8.31 -21.36
CA LYS A 174 17.46 -9.58 -21.49
C LYS A 174 17.77 -10.22 -22.85
N LYS A 175 18.34 -11.43 -22.84
CA LYS A 175 18.61 -12.20 -24.06
C LYS A 175 17.39 -13.07 -24.40
N GLY A 176 16.75 -12.81 -25.53
CA GLY A 176 15.64 -13.60 -26.05
C GLY A 176 15.37 -13.29 -27.53
N LEU A 177 14.36 -13.92 -28.14
CA LEU A 177 14.09 -13.76 -29.58
C LEU A 177 13.86 -12.28 -29.98
N LYS A 178 14.33 -11.88 -31.16
CA LYS A 178 14.16 -10.52 -31.71
C LYS A 178 12.74 -10.31 -32.28
N ARG A 179 11.71 -10.60 -31.50
CA ARG A 179 10.29 -10.46 -31.88
C ARG A 179 9.60 -9.28 -31.16
N LYS A 180 9.81 -9.14 -29.85
CA LYS A 180 9.39 -7.99 -29.05
C LYS A 180 10.63 -7.40 -28.37
N ILE A 181 11.01 -6.21 -28.79
CA ILE A 181 12.26 -5.56 -28.40
C ILE A 181 11.94 -4.29 -27.60
N GLY A 182 12.50 -4.20 -26.39
CA GLY A 182 12.37 -3.02 -25.53
C GLY A 182 13.68 -2.24 -25.45
N TYR A 183 13.59 -0.91 -25.40
CA TYR A 183 14.72 -0.02 -25.17
C TYR A 183 14.40 0.86 -23.95
N HIS A 184 15.36 1.01 -23.04
CA HIS A 184 15.24 1.89 -21.88
C HIS A 184 16.30 3.00 -21.96
N LEU A 185 15.83 4.24 -21.88
CA LEU A 185 16.65 5.45 -21.83
C LEU A 185 16.01 6.44 -20.85
N ASN A 186 16.86 7.17 -20.12
CA ASN A 186 16.47 8.26 -19.24
C ASN A 186 17.08 9.59 -19.68
N ARG A 187 16.75 10.67 -18.97
CA ARG A 187 17.15 12.03 -19.32
C ARG A 187 18.66 12.29 -19.15
N LEU A 188 19.40 11.48 -18.39
CA LEU A 188 20.86 11.63 -18.28
C LEU A 188 21.55 11.46 -19.63
N TYR A 189 20.98 10.67 -20.54
CA TYR A 189 21.49 10.50 -21.91
C TYR A 189 21.13 11.65 -22.86
N SER A 190 20.33 12.64 -22.43
CA SER A 190 19.97 13.74 -23.31
C SER A 190 21.17 14.66 -23.57
N LEU A 191 21.40 14.93 -24.85
CA LEU A 191 22.37 15.93 -25.34
C LEU A 191 21.68 17.26 -25.70
N LEU A 192 20.35 17.36 -25.53
CA LEU A 192 19.57 18.52 -25.96
C LEU A 192 19.55 19.61 -24.87
N GLY A 193 20.35 20.66 -25.09
CA GLY A 193 20.37 21.87 -24.27
C GLY A 193 20.55 21.58 -22.77
N GLN A 194 19.67 22.15 -21.95
CA GLN A 194 19.73 22.02 -20.49
C GLN A 194 19.05 20.75 -19.94
N SER A 195 18.44 19.91 -20.78
CA SER A 195 17.61 18.79 -20.31
C SER A 195 18.41 17.70 -19.60
N GLY A 196 19.61 17.37 -20.08
CA GLY A 196 20.50 16.38 -19.46
C GLY A 196 21.56 16.99 -18.52
N ASN A 197 21.41 18.24 -18.08
CA ASN A 197 22.37 18.87 -17.19
C ASN A 197 22.22 18.32 -15.76
N ILE A 198 23.28 17.72 -15.22
CA ILE A 198 23.24 17.03 -13.92
C ILE A 198 22.87 18.00 -12.78
N ALA A 199 23.51 19.16 -12.71
CA ALA A 199 23.24 20.15 -11.67
C ALA A 199 21.78 20.61 -11.69
N LYS A 200 21.23 20.89 -12.89
CA LYS A 200 19.82 21.27 -13.05
C LYS A 200 18.86 20.14 -12.66
N MET A 201 19.21 18.90 -12.99
CA MET A 201 18.40 17.75 -12.58
C MET A 201 18.41 17.58 -11.05
N VAL A 202 19.55 17.82 -10.39
CA VAL A 202 19.67 17.79 -8.92
C VAL A 202 18.87 18.92 -8.29
N ASP A 203 19.00 20.14 -8.80
CA ASP A 203 18.23 21.31 -8.36
C ASP A 203 16.71 21.06 -8.42
N ASN A 204 16.23 20.54 -9.56
CA ASN A 204 14.82 20.19 -9.73
C ASN A 204 14.38 19.05 -8.80
N PHE A 205 15.20 18.02 -8.62
CA PHE A 205 14.91 16.92 -7.70
C PHE A 205 14.82 17.39 -6.25
N LEU A 206 15.77 18.21 -5.79
CA LEU A 206 15.76 18.76 -4.43
C LEU A 206 14.60 19.72 -4.20
N THR A 207 14.26 20.55 -5.20
CA THR A 207 13.09 21.44 -5.13
C THR A 207 11.78 20.65 -4.98
N CYS A 208 11.59 19.58 -5.76
CA CYS A 208 10.41 18.71 -5.64
C CYS A 208 10.42 17.90 -4.34
N LEU A 209 11.59 17.55 -3.81
CA LEU A 209 11.69 16.86 -2.53
C LEU A 209 11.34 17.79 -1.36
N ALA A 210 11.81 19.04 -1.41
CA ALA A 210 11.56 20.06 -0.39
C ALA A 210 10.09 20.54 -0.36
N SER A 211 9.37 20.48 -1.48
CA SER A 211 7.94 20.82 -1.51
C SER A 211 7.07 19.83 -0.74
N GLY A 212 7.57 18.61 -0.49
CA GLY A 212 6.81 17.55 0.17
C GLY A 212 5.62 17.01 -0.62
N ASP A 213 5.45 17.40 -1.89
CA ASP A 213 4.37 16.91 -2.76
C ASP A 213 4.81 15.65 -3.52
N PRO A 214 4.25 14.47 -3.20
CA PRO A 214 4.62 13.22 -3.87
C PRO A 214 4.38 13.26 -5.38
N LYS A 215 3.41 14.05 -5.88
CA LYS A 215 3.12 14.15 -7.32
C LYS A 215 4.21 14.86 -8.09
N LEU A 216 4.82 15.89 -7.49
CA LEU A 216 5.95 16.59 -8.11
C LEU A 216 7.16 15.66 -8.19
N LEU A 217 7.45 14.93 -7.10
CA LEU A 217 8.53 13.95 -7.08
C LEU A 217 8.28 12.81 -8.07
N GLN A 218 7.05 12.32 -8.16
CA GLN A 218 6.62 11.36 -9.16
C GLN A 218 6.90 11.85 -10.58
N GLY A 219 6.52 13.09 -10.90
CA GLY A 219 6.80 13.70 -12.20
C GLY A 219 8.30 13.70 -12.54
N VAL A 220 9.18 13.94 -11.56
CA VAL A 220 10.63 13.86 -11.75
C VAL A 220 11.08 12.43 -12.03
N VAL A 221 10.67 11.45 -11.23
CA VAL A 221 11.07 10.05 -11.38
C VAL A 221 10.63 9.50 -12.74
N ASN A 222 9.36 9.69 -13.10
CA ASN A 222 8.82 9.19 -14.36
C ASN A 222 9.44 9.88 -15.58
N SER A 223 9.48 11.21 -15.58
CA SER A 223 9.88 11.98 -16.77
C SER A 223 11.39 12.14 -16.93
N SER A 224 12.14 12.18 -15.83
CA SER A 224 13.60 12.39 -15.86
C SER A 224 14.35 11.07 -15.73
N PHE A 225 13.94 10.19 -14.82
CA PHE A 225 14.67 8.93 -14.59
C PHE A 225 14.14 7.79 -15.47
N ALA A 226 12.98 7.98 -16.10
CA ALA A 226 12.30 6.95 -16.91
C ALA A 226 12.09 5.66 -16.11
N GLU A 227 11.80 5.80 -14.82
CA GLU A 227 11.52 4.70 -13.91
C GLU A 227 10.05 4.78 -13.47
N PRO A 228 9.39 3.63 -13.26
CA PRO A 228 8.03 3.62 -12.73
C PRO A 228 8.02 4.18 -11.31
N TRP A 229 6.96 4.92 -10.98
CA TRP A 229 6.72 5.34 -9.61
C TRP A 229 6.26 4.13 -8.81
N LYS A 230 6.97 3.88 -7.71
CA LYS A 230 6.59 2.86 -6.75
C LYS A 230 5.55 3.46 -5.82
N THR A 231 4.33 2.93 -5.84
CA THR A 231 3.22 3.42 -5.01
C THR A 231 3.35 2.99 -3.54
N TYR A 232 4.53 2.53 -3.11
CA TYR A 232 4.79 2.15 -1.72
C TYR A 232 4.84 3.41 -0.83
N THR A 233 3.67 3.82 -0.37
CA THR A 233 3.53 4.68 0.80
C THR A 233 3.97 3.86 2.01
N VAL A 234 5.25 4.01 2.37
CA VAL A 234 5.95 3.39 3.52
C VAL A 234 5.82 1.87 3.56
N GLU A 235 6.87 1.15 3.11
CA GLU A 235 7.05 -0.25 3.48
C GLU A 235 7.06 -0.33 5.01
N ARG A 236 5.94 -0.71 5.63
CA ARG A 236 6.00 -1.31 6.95
C ARG A 236 6.81 -2.59 6.78
N SER A 237 7.96 -2.69 7.42
CA SER A 237 8.76 -3.90 7.36
C SER A 237 8.15 -4.96 8.29
N GLU A 238 8.32 -6.23 7.97
CA GLU A 238 7.95 -7.31 8.91
C GLU A 238 8.68 -7.10 10.24
N ASP A 239 9.95 -6.67 10.18
CA ASP A 239 10.79 -6.41 11.34
C ASP A 239 10.23 -5.31 12.27
N SER A 240 9.72 -4.20 11.73
CA SER A 240 9.15 -3.12 12.57
C SER A 240 7.92 -3.57 13.35
N ILE A 241 7.13 -4.51 12.81
CA ILE A 241 6.00 -5.09 13.53
C ILE A 241 6.47 -6.05 14.64
N LEU A 242 7.58 -6.77 14.39
CA LEU A 242 8.15 -7.69 15.38
C LEU A 242 8.88 -6.95 16.51
N GLU A 243 9.39 -5.75 16.25
CA GLU A 243 9.97 -4.86 17.28
C GLU A 243 8.93 -4.37 18.30
N LEU A 244 7.64 -4.33 17.93
CA LEU A 244 6.53 -4.05 18.84
C LEU A 244 6.20 -5.21 19.80
N ARG A 245 6.94 -6.33 19.75
CA ARG A 245 6.79 -7.41 20.72
C ARG A 245 7.32 -6.97 22.07
N ASP A 246 6.51 -7.18 23.10
CA ASP A 246 6.93 -7.06 24.48
C ASP A 246 7.31 -8.42 25.10
N THR A 247 7.61 -8.42 26.39
CA THR A 247 8.05 -9.63 27.12
C THR A 247 6.90 -10.54 27.52
N ARG A 248 5.63 -10.17 27.30
CA ARG A 248 4.48 -10.94 27.79
C ARG A 248 4.28 -12.20 26.94
N PRO A 249 4.09 -13.39 27.56
CA PRO A 249 3.73 -14.61 26.85
C PRO A 249 2.31 -14.51 26.28
N ARG A 250 2.02 -15.39 25.33
CA ARG A 250 0.67 -15.50 24.76
C ARG A 250 -0.36 -15.78 25.87
N GLY A 251 -1.47 -15.04 25.87
CA GLY A 251 -2.57 -15.21 26.83
C GLY A 251 -2.49 -14.32 28.08
N GLN A 252 -1.37 -13.61 28.31
CA GLN A 252 -1.21 -12.77 29.49
C GLN A 252 -1.64 -11.31 29.25
N VAL A 253 -2.43 -10.77 30.18
CA VAL A 253 -2.85 -9.37 30.20
C VAL A 253 -1.79 -8.49 30.87
N PRO A 254 -1.55 -7.24 30.42
CA PRO A 254 -0.67 -6.32 31.11
C PRO A 254 -1.15 -6.01 32.53
N SER A 255 -0.22 -6.02 33.50
CA SER A 255 -0.46 -5.65 34.89
C SER A 255 -0.29 -4.14 35.13
N GLY A 256 -0.47 -3.68 36.37
CA GLY A 256 -0.28 -2.26 36.73
C GLY A 256 -1.52 -1.37 36.52
N ASP A 257 -2.70 -1.98 36.36
CA ASP A 257 -3.99 -1.28 36.23
C ASP A 257 -3.99 -0.25 35.09
N VAL A 258 -3.35 -0.63 33.98
CA VAL A 258 -3.31 0.13 32.72
C VAL A 258 -4.45 -0.24 31.78
N VAL A 259 -5.04 -1.44 31.96
CA VAL A 259 -6.07 -2.01 31.07
C VAL A 259 -7.47 -1.58 31.49
N SER A 260 -8.16 -0.92 30.57
CA SER A 260 -9.58 -0.54 30.71
C SER A 260 -10.54 -1.66 30.36
N CYS A 261 -10.30 -2.37 29.25
CA CYS A 261 -11.14 -3.50 28.83
C CYS A 261 -10.42 -4.42 27.85
N VAL A 262 -10.95 -5.63 27.69
CA VAL A 262 -10.53 -6.59 26.66
C VAL A 262 -11.60 -6.70 25.59
N LEU A 263 -11.20 -6.65 24.33
CA LEU A 263 -12.08 -6.73 23.17
C LEU A 263 -11.61 -7.85 22.24
N GLY A 264 -12.51 -8.33 21.38
CA GLY A 264 -12.22 -9.35 20.37
C GLY A 264 -12.63 -8.93 18.97
N SER A 265 -11.97 -9.47 17.95
CA SER A 265 -12.38 -9.35 16.56
C SER A 265 -12.15 -10.65 15.81
N VAL A 266 -12.95 -10.87 14.76
CA VAL A 266 -12.96 -12.08 13.95
C VAL A 266 -13.13 -11.72 12.47
N ASP A 267 -12.25 -12.24 11.63
CA ASP A 267 -12.37 -12.21 10.17
C ASP A 267 -12.82 -13.59 9.67
N THR A 268 -13.94 -13.61 8.94
CA THR A 268 -14.60 -14.83 8.49
C THR A 268 -14.05 -15.24 7.13
N GLN A 269 -13.45 -16.43 7.05
CA GLN A 269 -12.91 -17.00 5.83
C GLN A 269 -13.67 -18.27 5.43
N LYS A 270 -13.41 -18.75 4.21
CA LYS A 270 -14.08 -19.93 3.64
C LYS A 270 -13.96 -21.17 4.56
N ASP A 271 -12.76 -21.42 5.06
CA ASP A 271 -12.43 -22.65 5.80
C ASP A 271 -12.31 -22.45 7.33
N GLY A 272 -12.61 -21.24 7.84
CA GLY A 272 -12.45 -20.92 9.27
C GLY A 272 -12.40 -19.43 9.56
N PHE A 273 -11.80 -19.07 10.70
CA PHE A 273 -11.85 -17.75 11.31
C PHE A 273 -10.48 -17.33 11.82
N PHE A 274 -10.02 -16.16 11.37
CA PHE A 274 -8.90 -15.48 12.03
C PHE A 274 -9.46 -14.65 13.17
N TYR A 275 -8.83 -14.71 14.35
CA TYR A 275 -9.28 -13.96 15.52
C TYR A 275 -8.14 -13.24 16.21
N GLU A 276 -8.49 -12.14 16.89
CA GLU A 276 -7.60 -11.43 17.80
C GLU A 276 -8.35 -11.06 19.09
N VAL A 277 -7.69 -11.27 20.22
CA VAL A 277 -8.06 -10.79 21.55
C VAL A 277 -7.03 -9.76 21.98
N ARG A 278 -7.49 -8.55 22.32
CA ARG A 278 -6.62 -7.40 22.62
C ARG A 278 -7.14 -6.64 23.85
N ALA A 279 -6.23 -6.35 24.77
CA ALA A 279 -6.44 -5.43 25.88
C ALA A 279 -6.23 -3.99 25.42
N TRP A 280 -7.03 -3.08 25.98
CA TRP A 280 -6.98 -1.67 25.66
C TRP A 280 -6.73 -0.83 26.91
N GLY A 281 -5.87 0.16 26.78
CA GLY A 281 -5.50 1.09 27.84
C GLY A 281 -6.52 2.19 28.06
N TYR A 282 -6.37 2.91 29.18
CA TYR A 282 -7.15 4.12 29.45
C TYR A 282 -6.68 5.31 28.60
N GLY A 283 -7.59 6.24 28.31
CA GLY A 283 -7.27 7.52 27.70
C GLY A 283 -7.27 7.56 26.17
N MET A 284 -6.95 8.73 25.62
CA MET A 284 -7.14 9.04 24.20
C MET A 284 -6.10 8.42 23.28
N ASN A 285 -4.96 7.97 23.82
CA ASN A 285 -3.87 7.41 23.04
C ASN A 285 -4.19 6.00 22.53
N LEU A 286 -5.24 5.35 23.07
CA LEU A 286 -5.69 4.02 22.64
C LEU A 286 -4.53 3.00 22.62
N GLU A 287 -3.67 3.04 23.62
CA GLU A 287 -2.61 2.05 23.79
C GLU A 287 -3.22 0.66 23.92
N SER A 288 -2.59 -0.35 23.34
CA SER A 288 -3.21 -1.66 23.26
C SER A 288 -2.20 -2.80 23.26
N TRP A 289 -2.64 -3.96 23.72
CA TRP A 289 -1.81 -5.12 23.94
C TRP A 289 -2.45 -6.38 23.38
N GLN A 290 -1.77 -7.01 22.42
CA GLN A 290 -2.19 -8.31 21.92
C GLN A 290 -2.11 -9.33 23.04
N ILE A 291 -3.19 -10.07 23.26
CA ILE A 291 -3.25 -11.17 24.23
C ILE A 291 -3.14 -12.50 23.48
N ARG A 292 -3.97 -12.68 22.45
CA ARG A 292 -4.04 -13.93 21.69
C ARG A 292 -4.50 -13.66 20.27
N ALA A 293 -3.79 -14.22 19.29
CA ALA A 293 -4.17 -14.17 17.88
C ALA A 293 -3.84 -15.50 17.21
N ASP A 294 -4.78 -16.09 16.47
CA ASP A 294 -4.55 -17.33 15.72
C ASP A 294 -5.70 -17.59 14.71
N TYR A 295 -5.66 -18.76 14.10
CA TYR A 295 -6.72 -19.28 13.24
C TYR A 295 -7.48 -20.43 13.91
N VAL A 296 -8.81 -20.45 13.81
CA VAL A 296 -9.67 -21.57 14.24
C VAL A 296 -10.67 -21.92 13.17
N THR A 297 -11.15 -23.16 13.16
CA THR A 297 -12.05 -23.64 12.12
C THR A 297 -13.52 -23.70 12.55
N THR A 298 -13.87 -23.46 13.81
CA THR A 298 -15.25 -23.63 14.31
C THR A 298 -15.74 -22.49 15.22
N PHE A 299 -17.06 -22.28 15.27
CA PHE A 299 -17.67 -21.30 16.17
C PHE A 299 -17.56 -21.70 17.65
N GLU A 300 -17.57 -23.00 17.96
CA GLU A 300 -17.41 -23.51 19.32
C GLU A 300 -16.03 -23.13 19.87
N ALA A 301 -14.99 -23.14 19.03
CA ALA A 301 -13.67 -22.68 19.41
C ALA A 301 -13.67 -21.17 19.72
N LEU A 302 -14.36 -20.35 18.93
CA LEU A 302 -14.53 -18.92 19.21
C LEU A 302 -15.31 -18.68 20.51
N GLU A 303 -16.39 -19.44 20.76
CA GLU A 303 -17.15 -19.34 22.02
C GLU A 303 -16.28 -19.66 23.23
N LYS A 304 -15.44 -20.69 23.13
CA LYS A 304 -14.46 -20.99 24.17
C LYS A 304 -13.49 -19.83 24.40
N ILE A 305 -12.85 -19.36 23.33
CA ILE A 305 -11.80 -18.31 23.40
C ILE A 305 -12.34 -16.98 23.93
N PHE A 306 -13.54 -16.57 23.54
CA PHE A 306 -14.07 -15.26 23.91
C PHE A 306 -14.96 -15.27 25.16
N PHE A 307 -15.62 -16.39 25.48
CA PHE A 307 -16.64 -16.41 26.54
C PHE A 307 -16.38 -17.42 27.67
N GLN A 308 -15.48 -18.39 27.49
CA GLN A 308 -15.15 -19.39 28.52
C GLN A 308 -13.73 -19.25 29.06
N ASP A 309 -12.77 -18.88 28.21
CA ASP A 309 -11.39 -18.65 28.62
C ASP A 309 -11.30 -17.35 29.45
N GLU A 310 -10.64 -17.42 30.59
CA GLU A 310 -10.33 -16.28 31.45
C GLU A 310 -8.90 -15.80 31.20
N TYR A 311 -8.72 -14.49 31.02
CA TYR A 311 -7.41 -13.89 30.77
C TYR A 311 -6.90 -13.21 32.04
N LEU A 312 -5.71 -13.61 32.49
CA LEU A 312 -5.13 -13.17 33.76
C LEU A 312 -3.95 -12.20 33.50
N ASP A 313 -3.79 -11.21 34.37
CA ASP A 313 -2.52 -10.48 34.49
C ASP A 313 -1.55 -11.22 35.45
N ILE A 314 -0.35 -10.68 35.64
CA ILE A 314 0.65 -11.28 36.54
C ILE A 314 0.22 -11.24 38.02
N ASP A 315 -0.70 -10.34 38.37
CA ASP A 315 -1.22 -10.13 39.72
C ASP A 315 -2.47 -11.01 39.99
N GLY A 316 -2.90 -11.81 39.01
CA GLY A 316 -4.03 -12.73 39.11
C GLY A 316 -5.41 -12.08 38.90
N LYS A 317 -5.48 -10.84 38.40
CA LYS A 317 -6.73 -10.18 38.06
C LYS A 317 -7.33 -10.78 36.79
N ILE A 318 -8.59 -11.20 36.88
CA ILE A 318 -9.32 -11.81 35.77
C ILE A 318 -9.91 -10.72 34.87
N TYR A 319 -9.68 -10.87 33.56
CA TYR A 319 -10.24 -10.07 32.50
C TYR A 319 -11.08 -10.95 31.57
N VAL A 320 -12.28 -10.47 31.24
CA VAL A 320 -13.20 -11.11 30.30
C VAL A 320 -13.37 -10.25 29.05
N VAL A 321 -13.61 -10.90 27.91
CA VAL A 321 -13.84 -10.20 26.65
C VAL A 321 -15.19 -9.50 26.70
N ARG A 322 -15.17 -8.17 26.64
CA ARG A 322 -16.36 -7.33 26.78
C ARG A 322 -17.25 -7.37 25.54
N MET A 323 -16.63 -7.30 24.36
CA MET A 323 -17.34 -7.26 23.08
C MET A 323 -16.46 -7.82 21.96
N VAL A 324 -17.10 -8.47 20.98
CA VAL A 324 -16.47 -9.11 19.83
C VAL A 324 -17.06 -8.57 18.53
N GLY A 325 -16.23 -8.11 17.61
CA GLY A 325 -16.60 -7.81 16.22
C GLY A 325 -16.41 -9.02 15.32
N ILE A 326 -17.33 -9.34 14.41
CA ILE A 326 -17.15 -10.42 13.44
C ILE A 326 -17.52 -9.98 12.03
N ASP A 327 -16.65 -10.24 11.04
CA ASP A 327 -17.00 -9.96 9.65
C ASP A 327 -18.19 -10.82 9.19
N SER A 328 -19.21 -10.14 8.68
CA SER A 328 -20.45 -10.75 8.19
C SER A 328 -20.37 -11.22 6.74
N GLN A 329 -19.34 -10.84 5.97
CA GLN A 329 -19.19 -11.29 4.59
C GLN A 329 -18.59 -12.70 4.54
N GLY A 330 -19.39 -13.68 4.10
CA GLY A 330 -18.91 -15.02 3.77
C GLY A 330 -18.40 -15.11 2.32
N SER A 331 -17.59 -16.12 2.02
CA SER A 331 -17.07 -16.35 0.68
C SER A 331 -18.18 -16.78 -0.32
N PRO A 332 -18.27 -16.20 -1.52
CA PRO A 332 -19.21 -16.63 -2.56
C PRO A 332 -18.96 -18.07 -3.07
N ALA A 333 -17.77 -18.63 -2.81
CA ALA A 333 -17.32 -19.91 -3.35
C ALA A 333 -17.62 -21.13 -2.45
N GLY A 334 -18.62 -21.02 -1.55
CA GLY A 334 -18.96 -22.02 -0.52
C GLY A 334 -18.08 -21.90 0.73
N GLY A 335 -18.61 -22.22 1.92
CA GLY A 335 -17.97 -22.02 3.23
C GLY A 335 -18.95 -21.50 4.29
N TYR A 336 -18.45 -20.92 5.38
CA TYR A 336 -19.30 -20.21 6.35
C TYR A 336 -20.09 -19.09 5.67
N ASN A 337 -21.41 -19.11 5.81
CA ASN A 337 -22.28 -18.14 5.14
C ASN A 337 -22.68 -16.99 6.08
N THR A 338 -23.04 -15.85 5.50
CA THR A 338 -23.47 -14.65 6.23
C THR A 338 -24.63 -14.92 7.20
N SER A 339 -25.50 -15.91 6.93
CA SER A 339 -26.58 -16.29 7.85
C SER A 339 -26.03 -16.90 9.14
N GLN A 340 -25.06 -17.81 9.07
CA GLN A 340 -24.45 -18.45 10.24
C GLN A 340 -23.76 -17.45 11.15
N VAL A 341 -23.06 -16.46 10.58
CA VAL A 341 -22.46 -15.37 11.36
C VAL A 341 -23.53 -14.57 12.10
N TYR A 342 -24.65 -14.25 11.43
CA TYR A 342 -25.77 -13.57 12.08
C TYR A 342 -26.47 -14.42 13.14
N ASP A 343 -26.60 -15.73 12.93
CA ASP A 343 -27.19 -16.63 13.92
C ASP A 343 -26.31 -16.76 15.16
N TRP A 344 -24.99 -16.83 14.99
CA TRP A 344 -24.03 -16.79 16.10
C TRP A 344 -24.07 -15.44 16.85
N ALA A 345 -24.19 -14.32 16.13
CA ALA A 345 -24.37 -13.00 16.74
C ALA A 345 -25.72 -12.89 17.48
N ARG A 346 -26.78 -13.54 16.98
CA ARG A 346 -28.10 -13.61 17.65
C ARG A 346 -28.07 -14.48 18.90
N LYS A 347 -27.26 -15.55 18.93
CA LYS A 347 -27.06 -16.37 20.13
C LYS A 347 -26.31 -15.59 21.22
N ASN A 348 -25.34 -14.78 20.81
CA ASN A 348 -24.47 -14.00 21.71
C ASN A 348 -24.82 -12.50 21.74
N ARG A 349 -26.12 -12.18 21.78
CA ARG A 349 -26.64 -10.80 21.76
C ARG A 349 -26.03 -9.95 22.87
N GLY A 350 -25.66 -8.71 22.52
CA GLY A 350 -25.04 -7.75 23.43
C GLY A 350 -23.55 -7.95 23.64
N ARG A 351 -22.96 -9.05 23.14
CA ARG A 351 -21.51 -9.30 23.17
C ARG A 351 -20.89 -9.40 21.77
N VAL A 352 -21.65 -9.81 20.76
CA VAL A 352 -21.16 -9.92 19.37
C VAL A 352 -21.81 -8.87 18.47
N ILE A 353 -20.99 -8.18 17.68
CA ILE A 353 -21.42 -7.20 16.68
C ILE A 353 -20.98 -7.71 15.29
N PRO A 354 -21.92 -7.96 14.37
CA PRO A 354 -21.55 -8.23 12.97
C PRO A 354 -21.06 -6.94 12.30
N ILE A 355 -19.95 -7.05 11.57
CA ILE A 355 -19.26 -5.96 10.88
C ILE A 355 -19.34 -6.18 9.37
N LYS A 356 -19.42 -5.07 8.62
CA LYS A 356 -19.20 -5.06 7.18
C LYS A 356 -18.27 -3.90 6.83
N GLY A 357 -17.09 -4.22 6.29
CA GLY A 357 -16.20 -3.22 5.70
C GLY A 357 -16.80 -2.61 4.44
N GLU A 358 -16.83 -1.28 4.34
CA GLU A 358 -17.19 -0.57 3.11
C GLU A 358 -16.06 0.40 2.72
N GLN A 359 -15.65 0.36 1.44
CA GLN A 359 -14.77 1.35 0.80
C GLN A 359 -15.63 2.20 -0.16
N ARG A 360 -16.42 3.15 0.36
CA ARG A 360 -17.19 4.08 -0.49
C ARG A 360 -16.63 5.50 -0.42
N ARG A 361 -16.42 6.13 -1.59
CA ARG A 361 -16.01 7.54 -1.81
C ARG A 361 -17.02 8.61 -1.28
N GLY A 362 -17.84 8.30 -0.28
CA GLY A 362 -18.84 9.21 0.28
C GLY A 362 -19.30 8.91 1.71
N MET A 363 -18.69 7.94 2.40
CA MET A 363 -18.98 7.69 3.82
C MET A 363 -18.15 8.67 4.65
N THR A 364 -18.75 9.78 5.06
CA THR A 364 -18.09 10.81 5.90
C THR A 364 -17.94 10.37 7.36
N GLN A 365 -18.76 9.44 7.83
CA GLN A 365 -18.70 8.90 9.19
C GLN A 365 -17.76 7.69 9.25
N SER A 366 -17.02 7.54 10.36
CA SER A 366 -16.17 6.37 10.60
C SER A 366 -16.98 5.07 10.71
N ILE A 367 -18.18 5.17 11.29
CA ILE A 367 -19.06 4.04 11.61
C ILE A 367 -20.51 4.40 11.31
N VAL A 368 -21.24 3.48 10.68
CA VAL A 368 -22.69 3.60 10.44
C VAL A 368 -23.41 2.31 10.83
N TRP A 369 -24.50 2.43 11.58
CA TRP A 369 -25.32 1.27 11.95
C TRP A 369 -26.38 0.96 10.89
N GLY A 370 -26.25 -0.20 10.24
CA GLY A 370 -27.24 -0.80 9.36
C GLY A 370 -28.24 -1.68 10.11
N ARG A 371 -29.45 -1.82 9.55
CA ARG A 371 -30.51 -2.68 10.09
C ARG A 371 -30.43 -4.08 9.47
N ILE A 372 -30.53 -5.12 10.30
CA ILE A 372 -30.62 -6.52 9.85
C ILE A 372 -31.99 -7.08 10.22
N ASP A 373 -32.36 -7.01 11.50
CA ASP A 373 -33.61 -7.58 12.00
C ASP A 373 -34.76 -6.57 11.92
N SER A 374 -35.63 -6.75 10.92
CA SER A 374 -36.91 -6.05 10.76
C SER A 374 -38.07 -7.05 10.81
N TYR A 375 -39.25 -6.63 11.26
CA TYR A 375 -40.43 -7.49 11.25
C TYR A 375 -40.75 -7.97 9.82
N PRO A 376 -41.08 -9.26 9.61
CA PRO A 376 -41.41 -9.79 8.28
C PRO A 376 -42.48 -8.94 7.58
N GLY A 377 -42.24 -8.55 6.34
CA GLY A 377 -43.16 -7.73 5.54
C GLY A 377 -43.23 -6.24 5.91
N THR A 378 -42.41 -5.74 6.84
CA THR A 378 -42.35 -4.32 7.18
C THR A 378 -40.90 -3.83 7.35
N ASN A 379 -40.70 -2.52 7.36
CA ASN A 379 -39.40 -1.90 7.66
C ASN A 379 -39.26 -1.48 9.14
N LYS A 380 -40.14 -2.01 10.02
CA LYS A 380 -40.12 -1.72 11.46
C LYS A 380 -38.99 -2.53 12.12
N PRO A 381 -38.07 -1.89 12.87
CA PRO A 381 -37.00 -2.59 13.54
C PRO A 381 -37.55 -3.45 14.68
N ILE A 382 -37.00 -4.66 14.85
CA ILE A 382 -37.31 -5.49 16.01
C ILE A 382 -36.58 -4.89 17.22
N PRO A 383 -37.29 -4.54 18.31
CA PRO A 383 -36.64 -4.09 19.54
C PRO A 383 -35.63 -5.13 20.03
N GLY A 384 -34.36 -4.75 20.16
CA GLY A 384 -33.29 -5.67 20.55
C GLY A 384 -32.77 -6.60 19.44
N GLY A 385 -33.20 -6.39 18.18
CA GLY A 385 -32.65 -7.09 17.02
C GLY A 385 -31.19 -6.73 16.75
N ILE A 386 -30.47 -7.63 16.07
CA ILE A 386 -29.06 -7.38 15.72
C ILE A 386 -28.94 -6.25 14.70
N LYS A 387 -27.90 -5.44 14.84
CA LYS A 387 -27.55 -4.35 13.93
C LYS A 387 -26.22 -4.66 13.24
N LEU A 388 -26.10 -4.27 11.98
CA LEU A 388 -24.86 -4.38 11.21
C LEU A 388 -24.00 -3.15 11.46
N LEU A 389 -22.76 -3.33 11.86
CA LEU A 389 -21.78 -2.25 11.93
C LEU A 389 -21.12 -2.08 10.56
N ARG A 390 -21.43 -1.02 9.84
CA ARG A 390 -20.72 -0.66 8.61
C ARG A 390 -19.53 0.20 8.97
N VAL A 391 -18.35 -0.26 8.59
CA VAL A 391 -17.07 0.33 9.00
C VAL A 391 -16.39 0.95 7.79
N ASN A 392 -15.98 2.22 7.93
CA ASN A 392 -15.13 2.88 6.95
C ASN A 392 -13.71 2.30 7.06
N THR A 393 -13.43 1.31 6.22
CA THR A 393 -12.16 0.57 6.27
C THR A 393 -10.96 1.46 6.00
N LYS A 394 -11.08 2.47 5.12
CA LYS A 394 -10.00 3.44 4.86
C LYS A 394 -9.60 4.19 6.13
N TYR A 395 -10.59 4.76 6.84
CA TYR A 395 -10.36 5.54 8.06
C TYR A 395 -9.63 4.74 9.13
N PHE A 396 -10.08 3.52 9.42
CA PHE A 396 -9.44 2.68 10.45
C PHE A 396 -8.10 2.08 10.00
N LYS A 397 -7.92 1.80 8.70
CA LYS A 397 -6.61 1.39 8.15
C LYS A 397 -5.58 2.52 8.24
N ASP A 398 -5.97 3.77 8.03
CA ASP A 398 -5.09 4.94 8.21
C ASP A 398 -4.67 5.09 9.69
N ILE A 399 -5.59 4.88 10.64
CA ILE A 399 -5.29 4.89 12.08
C ILE A 399 -4.36 3.73 12.47
N LEU A 400 -4.67 2.51 12.04
CA LEU A 400 -3.85 1.33 12.33
C LEU A 400 -2.44 1.53 11.77
N SER A 401 -2.33 2.00 10.54
CA SER A 401 -1.06 2.36 9.91
C SER A 401 -0.24 3.31 10.76
N SER A 402 -0.88 4.35 11.30
CA SER A 402 -0.21 5.35 12.13
C SER A 402 0.22 4.77 13.48
N LYS A 403 -0.62 3.92 14.09
CA LYS A 403 -0.32 3.27 15.37
C LYS A 403 0.85 2.30 15.32
N LEU A 404 1.04 1.62 14.19
CA LEU A 404 2.16 0.70 14.01
C LEU A 404 3.51 1.40 13.82
N MET A 405 3.51 2.72 13.63
CA MET A 405 4.73 3.53 13.56
C MET A 405 5.13 4.13 14.92
N VAL A 406 4.27 3.98 15.94
CA VAL A 406 4.56 4.46 17.30
C VAL A 406 5.54 3.48 17.94
N ASP A 407 6.64 4.00 18.50
CA ASP A 407 7.62 3.17 19.19
C ASP A 407 6.96 2.43 20.36
N LYS A 408 7.43 1.23 20.67
CA LYS A 408 6.87 0.42 21.76
C LYS A 408 6.91 1.14 23.11
N ASP A 409 7.90 2.01 23.32
CA ASP A 409 8.07 2.72 24.60
C ASP A 409 7.25 4.02 24.66
N ASP A 410 6.60 4.41 23.55
CA ASP A 410 5.79 5.62 23.45
C ASP A 410 4.31 5.38 23.76
N PRO A 411 3.61 6.35 24.43
CA PRO A 411 2.19 6.22 24.73
C PRO A 411 1.33 6.04 23.46
N GLY A 412 0.48 5.02 23.47
CA GLY A 412 -0.41 4.72 22.33
C GLY A 412 0.13 3.65 21.37
N ALA A 413 1.25 3.02 21.72
CA ALA A 413 1.82 1.89 21.00
C ALA A 413 0.85 0.71 20.79
N TRP A 414 1.14 -0.05 19.74
CA TRP A 414 0.41 -1.26 19.37
C TRP A 414 1.23 -2.50 19.74
N HIS A 415 1.21 -2.86 21.03
CA HIS A 415 2.04 -3.94 21.56
C HIS A 415 1.60 -5.32 21.07
N MET A 416 2.57 -6.15 20.75
CA MET A 416 2.42 -7.56 20.40
C MET A 416 2.94 -8.45 21.54
N HIS A 417 2.38 -9.65 21.70
CA HIS A 417 2.95 -10.62 22.65
C HIS A 417 4.25 -11.24 22.08
N SER A 418 5.12 -11.75 22.96
CA SER A 418 6.46 -12.25 22.60
C SER A 418 6.43 -13.36 21.52
N GLU A 419 5.39 -14.20 21.53
CA GLU A 419 5.19 -15.31 20.58
C GLU A 419 4.49 -14.92 19.25
N CYS A 420 4.29 -13.63 18.94
CA CYS A 420 3.55 -13.20 17.74
C CYS A 420 4.23 -13.72 16.47
N LYS A 421 3.57 -14.54 15.65
CA LYS A 421 4.20 -15.25 14.51
C LYS A 421 4.66 -14.29 13.39
N ILE A 422 5.75 -14.61 12.69
CA ILE A 422 6.21 -13.81 11.53
C ILE A 422 5.17 -13.73 10.41
N ASP A 423 4.38 -14.79 10.22
CA ASP A 423 3.28 -14.79 9.24
C ASP A 423 2.17 -13.80 9.62
N TRP A 424 1.95 -13.52 10.90
CA TRP A 424 1.02 -12.49 11.35
C TRP A 424 1.56 -11.10 10.99
N ALA A 425 2.83 -10.83 11.28
CA ALA A 425 3.51 -9.59 10.91
C ALA A 425 3.48 -9.36 9.39
N ARG A 426 3.76 -10.39 8.58
CA ARG A 426 3.67 -10.33 7.12
C ARG A 426 2.29 -9.91 6.63
N GLN A 427 1.23 -10.50 7.19
CA GLN A 427 -0.14 -10.15 6.79
C GLN A 427 -0.50 -8.70 7.13
N MET A 428 0.12 -8.10 8.15
CA MET A 428 -0.06 -6.69 8.52
C MET A 428 0.68 -5.69 7.61
N THR A 429 1.62 -6.16 6.79
CA THR A 429 2.43 -5.31 5.90
C THR A 429 2.08 -5.48 4.42
N VAL A 430 1.20 -6.43 4.08
CA VAL A 430 0.83 -6.78 2.70
C VAL A 430 0.06 -5.67 1.98
N GLU A 431 -0.81 -4.92 2.66
CA GLU A 431 -1.62 -3.88 2.03
C GLU A 431 -0.84 -2.57 1.84
N TYR A 432 -1.11 -1.90 0.71
CA TYR A 432 -0.53 -0.61 0.36
C TYR A 432 -1.61 0.42 0.00
N VAL A 433 -1.28 1.70 0.14
CA VAL A 433 -2.16 2.81 -0.27
C VAL A 433 -1.88 3.13 -1.74
N ASP A 434 -2.91 3.11 -2.58
CA ASP A 434 -2.81 3.54 -3.98
C ASP A 434 -2.79 5.07 -4.14
N GLU A 435 -2.64 5.55 -5.38
CA GLU A 435 -2.61 7.00 -5.70
C GLU A 435 -3.89 7.76 -5.34
N GLU A 436 -5.00 7.03 -5.16
CA GLU A 436 -6.29 7.58 -4.81
C GLU A 436 -6.48 7.62 -3.29
N GLY A 437 -5.45 7.20 -2.53
CA GLY A 437 -5.48 7.11 -1.08
C GLY A 437 -6.23 5.88 -0.56
N LEU A 438 -6.52 4.88 -1.41
CA LEU A 438 -7.28 3.70 -1.02
C LEU A 438 -6.36 2.52 -0.71
N TRP A 439 -6.71 1.76 0.32
CA TRP A 439 -5.97 0.55 0.70
C TRP A 439 -6.27 -0.59 -0.27
N GLN A 440 -5.22 -1.13 -0.87
CA GLN A 440 -5.25 -2.24 -1.81
C GLN A 440 -4.43 -3.43 -1.28
N CYS A 441 -4.96 -4.63 -1.47
CA CYS A 441 -4.25 -5.87 -1.19
C CYS A 441 -3.73 -6.48 -2.51
N PRO A 442 -2.42 -6.79 -2.63
CA PRO A 442 -1.86 -7.49 -3.77
C PRO A 442 -2.59 -8.84 -4.04
N PRO A 443 -2.89 -9.18 -5.31
CA PRO A 443 -3.55 -10.43 -5.65
C PRO A 443 -2.80 -11.67 -5.12
N GLY A 444 -3.54 -12.58 -4.46
CA GLY A 444 -3.00 -13.85 -3.98
C GLY A 444 -2.16 -13.78 -2.70
N LYS A 445 -2.17 -12.65 -1.99
CA LYS A 445 -1.54 -12.51 -0.67
C LYS A 445 -2.62 -12.44 0.42
N PRO A 446 -2.45 -13.17 1.55
CA PRO A 446 -3.38 -13.07 2.68
C PRO A 446 -3.13 -11.77 3.46
N ASN A 447 -4.21 -11.14 3.94
CA ASN A 447 -4.22 -9.90 4.73
C ASN A 447 -5.11 -10.01 5.99
N HIS A 448 -5.48 -11.22 6.41
CA HIS A 448 -6.48 -11.44 7.47
C HIS A 448 -6.10 -10.80 8.80
N ALA A 449 -4.83 -10.88 9.21
CA ALA A 449 -4.33 -10.21 10.42
C ALA A 449 -4.55 -8.68 10.40
N TRP A 450 -4.42 -8.07 9.22
CA TRP A 450 -4.65 -6.65 9.02
C TRP A 450 -6.12 -6.30 9.20
N ASP A 451 -7.02 -7.02 8.51
CA ASP A 451 -8.46 -6.75 8.58
C ASP A 451 -9.03 -7.00 9.98
N VAL A 452 -8.60 -8.07 10.68
CA VAL A 452 -8.96 -8.31 12.09
C VAL A 452 -8.55 -7.13 12.98
N SER A 453 -7.30 -6.65 12.85
CA SER A 453 -6.79 -5.51 13.64
C SER A 453 -7.55 -4.20 13.35
N VAL A 454 -7.98 -4.01 12.10
CA VAL A 454 -8.82 -2.87 11.68
C VAL A 454 -10.20 -2.93 12.35
N TYR A 455 -10.83 -4.11 12.36
CA TYR A 455 -12.10 -4.33 13.05
C TYR A 455 -11.96 -4.11 14.56
N GLN A 456 -10.79 -4.40 15.12
CA GLN A 456 -10.51 -4.18 16.52
C GLN A 456 -10.55 -2.70 16.91
N LEU A 457 -10.01 -1.82 16.07
CA LEU A 457 -10.13 -0.37 16.26
C LEU A 457 -11.59 0.11 16.13
N ALA A 458 -12.36 -0.46 15.19
CA ALA A 458 -13.76 -0.11 15.03
C ALA A 458 -14.60 -0.48 16.27
N ILE A 459 -14.36 -1.66 16.86
CA ILE A 459 -15.04 -2.07 18.10
C ILE A 459 -14.59 -1.22 19.29
N ALA A 460 -13.31 -0.84 19.37
CA ALA A 460 -12.82 0.06 20.40
C ALA A 460 -13.52 1.44 20.37
N ASP A 461 -13.75 1.97 19.16
CA ASP A 461 -14.49 3.22 18.96
C ASP A 461 -15.97 3.08 19.37
N VAL A 462 -16.64 1.97 19.01
CA VAL A 462 -18.02 1.68 19.43
C VAL A 462 -18.15 1.58 20.96
N VAL A 463 -17.18 0.94 21.62
CA VAL A 463 -17.14 0.82 23.09
C VAL A 463 -16.85 2.17 23.74
N GLY A 464 -16.22 3.11 23.02
CA GLY A 464 -15.78 4.39 23.54
C GLY A 464 -14.57 4.26 24.46
N VAL A 465 -13.63 3.37 24.12
CA VAL A 465 -12.41 3.11 24.92
C VAL A 465 -11.68 4.42 25.24
N GLN A 466 -11.58 5.33 24.28
CA GLN A 466 -10.92 6.64 24.45
C GLN A 466 -11.50 7.51 25.58
N PHE A 467 -12.75 7.25 25.99
CA PHE A 467 -13.45 7.98 27.06
C PHE A 467 -13.47 7.24 28.40
N SER A 468 -12.83 6.06 28.47
CA SER A 468 -12.75 5.27 29.69
C SER A 468 -11.85 5.97 30.70
N LYS A 469 -12.37 6.21 31.90
CA LYS A 469 -11.64 6.84 33.00
C LYS A 469 -11.20 5.79 34.00
N LYS A 470 -10.00 5.95 34.54
CA LYS A 470 -9.54 5.19 35.70
C LYS A 470 -10.40 5.60 36.90
N GLU A 471 -11.03 4.66 37.58
CA GLU A 471 -11.67 4.98 38.85
C GLU A 471 -10.58 5.44 39.82
N PRO A 472 -10.71 6.60 40.48
CA PRO A 472 -9.72 7.03 41.45
C PRO A 472 -9.67 6.00 42.58
N LEU A 473 -8.48 5.46 42.86
CA LEU A 473 -8.20 4.61 44.03
C LEU A 473 -8.82 5.28 45.26
N GLY A 474 -9.81 4.61 45.85
CA GLY A 474 -10.67 5.19 46.87
C GLY A 474 -9.85 5.70 48.06
N ASN A 475 -9.82 7.02 48.23
CA ASN A 475 -9.50 7.62 49.53
C ASN A 475 -10.60 7.18 50.50
N GLY A 476 -10.22 6.43 51.53
CA GLY A 476 -11.08 6.14 52.67
C GLY A 476 -11.57 7.44 53.30
N GLY A 477 -12.83 7.80 53.03
CA GLY A 477 -13.46 9.01 53.53
C GLY A 477 -14.94 8.79 53.73
N GLY A 478 -15.37 8.79 54.99
CA GLY A 478 -16.68 8.33 55.47
C GLY A 478 -17.90 8.82 54.69
N LYS A 479 -18.86 7.91 54.52
CA LYS A 479 -20.24 8.21 54.10
C LYS A 479 -20.85 9.28 55.01
N LYS A 480 -21.14 10.47 54.47
CA LYS A 480 -22.17 11.36 55.04
C LYS A 480 -23.52 11.02 54.40
N PRO A 481 -24.61 10.87 55.17
CA PRO A 481 -25.90 10.47 54.63
C PRO A 481 -26.54 11.61 53.83
N LYS A 482 -27.07 11.29 52.64
CA LYS A 482 -27.83 12.22 51.78
C LYS A 482 -29.16 12.61 52.46
N LYS A 483 -29.39 13.90 52.68
CA LYS A 483 -30.71 14.46 53.03
C LYS A 483 -31.70 14.21 51.88
N LYS A 484 -32.85 13.61 52.20
CA LYS A 484 -34.00 13.50 51.28
C LYS A 484 -34.58 14.89 51.01
N SER A 485 -34.61 15.29 49.74
CA SER A 485 -35.37 16.45 49.26
C SER A 485 -36.81 16.00 48.99
N THR A 486 -37.75 16.53 49.75
CA THR A 486 -39.20 16.44 49.51
C THR A 486 -39.58 17.43 48.40
N LYS A 487 -40.10 16.92 47.29
CA LYS A 487 -40.76 17.75 46.27
C LYS A 487 -42.12 18.21 46.82
N ARG A 488 -42.30 19.52 46.99
CA ARG A 488 -43.62 20.16 47.12
C ARG A 488 -44.31 20.11 45.76
N ALA A 489 -45.48 19.49 45.71
CA ALA A 489 -46.45 19.66 44.63
C ALA A 489 -47.04 21.08 44.72
N ARG A 490 -47.10 21.78 43.59
CA ARG A 490 -47.92 22.98 43.43
C ARG A 490 -49.04 22.63 42.45
N TRP A 491 -50.26 22.80 42.94
CA TRP A 491 -51.49 22.96 42.18
C TRP A 491 -51.48 24.29 41.43
#